data_AF-A0A530C675-F1
#
_entry.id   AF-A0A530C675-F1
#
_cell.length_a   1.000
_cell.length_b   1.000
_cell.length_c   1.000
_cell.angle_alpha   90.00
_cell.angle_beta   90.00
_cell.angle_gamma   90.00
#
_symmetry.space_group_name_H-M   'P 1'
#
loop_
_entity.id
_entity.type
_entity.pdbx_description
1 polymer ?
#
loop_
_entity_poly.entity_id
_entity_poly.type
_entity_poly.pdbx_seq_one_letter_code
_entity_poly.pdbx_strand_id
1 'polypeptide(L)'
;LNLMRAVNASQVRDLFTKNIGKQLTSDQIRGAFNAAFGAGAGDRVRVSCLVDPSSGRRLIGEITLGLSGPIGPDSKLADLLMASAPTAKAGCPKGTVDAIGFQ
;
A
#
# COMPACT_ATOMS: atom_id res chain seq x y z
N LEU A 1 -13.91 8.14 -5.39
CA LEU A 1 -13.39 6.87 -5.94
C LEU A 1 -13.70 5.72 -4.99
N ASN A 2 -14.38 4.66 -5.46
CA ASN A 2 -14.70 3.49 -4.62
C ASN A 2 -13.46 2.64 -4.27
N LEU A 3 -12.46 2.58 -5.15
CA LEU A 3 -11.24 1.80 -4.92
C LEU A 3 -10.40 2.32 -3.74
N MET A 4 -10.17 3.64 -3.66
CA MET A 4 -9.46 4.24 -2.53
C MET A 4 -10.24 4.06 -1.22
N ARG A 5 -11.58 4.16 -1.27
CA ARG A 5 -12.44 3.88 -0.12
C ARG A 5 -12.27 2.43 0.37
N ALA A 6 -12.15 1.47 -0.55
CA ALA A 6 -11.91 0.07 -0.20
C ALA A 6 -10.58 -0.12 0.56
N VAL A 7 -9.50 0.53 0.13
CA VAL A 7 -8.23 0.53 0.87
C VAL A 7 -8.39 1.15 2.26
N ASN A 8 -9.03 2.33 2.34
CA ASN A 8 -9.23 3.04 3.60
C ASN A 8 -10.22 2.37 4.55
N ALA A 9 -11.04 1.44 4.07
CA ALA A 9 -11.96 0.63 4.88
C ALA A 9 -11.37 -0.73 5.26
N SER A 10 -10.10 -1.00 4.94
CA SER A 10 -9.45 -2.30 5.14
C SER A 10 -8.41 -2.31 6.25
N GLN A 11 -7.91 -3.51 6.57
CA GLN A 11 -6.78 -3.72 7.48
C GLN A 11 -5.51 -2.99 7.06
N VAL A 12 -5.37 -2.59 5.79
CA VAL A 12 -4.26 -1.76 5.31
C VAL A 12 -4.26 -0.41 6.03
N ARG A 13 -5.41 0.26 6.14
CA ARG A 13 -5.51 1.52 6.88
C ARG A 13 -5.10 1.31 8.34
N ASP A 14 -5.66 0.28 8.98
CA ASP A 14 -5.40 0.02 10.39
C ASP A 14 -3.92 -0.28 10.67
N LEU A 15 -3.22 -0.95 9.73
CA LEU A 15 -1.77 -1.14 9.79
C LEU A 15 -1.04 0.21 9.81
N PHE A 16 -1.35 1.10 8.88
CA PHE A 16 -0.69 2.41 8.80
C PHE A 16 -0.99 3.28 10.04
N THR A 17 -2.26 3.34 10.47
CA THR A 17 -2.66 4.11 11.66
C THR A 17 -1.94 3.63 12.92
N LYS A 18 -1.79 2.33 13.12
CA LYS A 18 -1.07 1.76 14.29
C LYS A 18 0.44 2.00 14.27
N ASN A 19 0.99 2.37 13.11
CA ASN A 19 2.43 2.49 12.89
C ASN A 19 2.88 3.91 12.53
N ILE A 20 2.04 4.94 12.73
CA ILE A 20 2.46 6.34 12.61
C ILE A 20 3.70 6.60 13.49
N GLY A 21 4.72 7.22 12.91
CA GLY A 21 6.02 7.48 13.54
C GLY A 21 6.93 6.24 13.66
N LYS A 22 6.48 5.06 13.24
CA LYS A 22 7.22 3.80 13.27
C LYS A 22 7.59 3.35 11.87
N GLN A 23 8.48 2.36 11.78
CA GLN A 23 8.87 1.75 10.51
C GLN A 23 7.93 0.60 10.14
N LEU A 24 7.55 0.55 8.86
CA LEU A 24 6.88 -0.59 8.23
C LEU A 24 7.77 -1.18 7.14
N THR A 25 7.78 -2.51 7.02
CA THR A 25 8.40 -3.20 5.89
C THR A 25 7.43 -3.34 4.72
N SER A 26 7.95 -3.49 3.50
CA SER A 26 7.13 -3.82 2.33
C SER A 26 6.33 -5.10 2.55
N ASP A 27 6.89 -6.07 3.26
CA ASP A 27 6.25 -7.36 3.48
C ASP A 27 5.07 -7.26 4.43
N GLN A 28 5.16 -6.41 5.48
CA GLN A 28 4.02 -6.11 6.34
C GLN A 28 2.89 -5.43 5.56
N ILE A 29 3.24 -4.46 4.70
CA ILE A 29 2.27 -3.76 3.86
C ILE A 29 1.60 -4.77 2.89
N ARG A 30 2.39 -5.55 2.15
CA ARG A 30 1.89 -6.58 1.22
C ARG A 30 1.06 -7.65 1.94
N GLY A 31 1.46 -8.04 3.15
CA GLY A 31 0.70 -8.95 4.00
C GLY A 31 -0.68 -8.41 4.37
N ALA A 32 -0.79 -7.11 4.69
CA ALA A 32 -2.08 -6.49 4.96
C ALA A 32 -2.98 -6.45 3.72
N PHE A 33 -2.42 -6.28 2.52
CA PHE A 33 -3.19 -6.43 1.28
C PHE A 33 -3.67 -7.86 1.05
N ASN A 34 -2.82 -8.86 1.31
CA ASN A 34 -3.23 -10.27 1.24
C ASN A 34 -4.39 -10.58 2.20
N ALA A 35 -4.34 -10.06 3.43
CA ALA A 35 -5.39 -10.27 4.41
C ALA A 35 -6.69 -9.54 4.06
N ALA A 36 -6.59 -8.34 3.47
CA ALA A 36 -7.75 -7.51 3.13
C ALA A 36 -8.44 -7.90 1.82
N PHE A 37 -7.68 -8.34 0.81
CA PHE A 37 -8.17 -8.48 -0.57
C PHE A 37 -7.93 -9.87 -1.16
N GLY A 38 -7.43 -10.81 -0.36
CA GLY A 38 -7.18 -12.20 -0.76
C GLY A 38 -5.70 -12.50 -1.01
N ALA A 39 -5.34 -13.77 -0.83
CA ALA A 39 -3.96 -14.24 -1.02
C ALA A 39 -3.46 -13.92 -2.43
N GLY A 40 -2.28 -13.29 -2.52
CA GLY A 40 -1.67 -12.86 -3.78
C GLY A 40 -1.95 -11.40 -4.14
N ALA A 41 -2.87 -10.71 -3.46
CA ALA A 41 -3.12 -9.29 -3.65
C ALA A 41 -1.88 -8.43 -3.36
N GLY A 42 -1.15 -8.76 -2.29
CA GLY A 42 0.11 -8.11 -1.93
C GLY A 42 1.17 -8.21 -3.02
N ASP A 43 1.11 -9.22 -3.88
CA ASP A 43 2.04 -9.36 -4.99
C ASP A 43 1.80 -8.38 -6.14
N ARG A 44 0.73 -7.60 -6.08
CA ARG A 44 0.41 -6.51 -7.02
C ARG A 44 0.64 -5.15 -6.39
N VAL A 45 1.32 -5.12 -5.25
CA VAL A 45 1.61 -3.90 -4.49
C VAL A 45 3.10 -3.59 -4.58
N ARG A 46 3.39 -2.34 -4.98
CA ARG A 46 4.73 -1.76 -4.91
C ARG A 46 4.74 -0.64 -3.89
N VAL A 47 5.77 -0.63 -3.05
CA VAL A 47 6.00 0.40 -2.04
C VAL A 47 7.14 1.28 -2.50
N SER A 48 6.96 2.59 -2.47
CA SER A 48 8.01 3.56 -2.77
C SER A 48 8.33 4.36 -1.52
N CYS A 49 9.61 4.63 -1.31
CA CYS A 49 10.08 5.49 -0.24
C CYS A 49 10.69 6.77 -0.78
N LEU A 50 10.63 7.82 0.02
CA LEU A 50 11.38 9.05 -0.18
C LEU A 50 12.27 9.30 1.02
N VAL A 51 13.28 10.15 0.84
CA VAL A 51 14.14 10.61 1.94
C VAL A 51 13.67 12.00 2.34
N ASP A 52 13.31 12.14 3.60
CA ASP A 52 13.00 13.43 4.21
C ASP A 52 14.28 14.29 4.22
N PRO A 53 14.32 15.43 3.51
CA PRO A 53 15.51 16.26 3.44
C PRO A 53 15.86 16.93 4.78
N SER A 54 14.89 17.09 5.68
CA SER A 54 15.09 17.74 6.99
C SER A 54 15.74 16.81 8.02
N SER A 55 15.44 15.51 7.95
CA SER A 55 15.87 14.54 8.95
C SER A 55 16.74 13.41 8.40
N GLY A 56 16.86 13.27 7.08
CA GLY A 56 17.52 12.13 6.41
C GLY A 56 16.77 10.80 6.56
N ARG A 57 15.59 10.79 7.20
CA ARG A 57 14.82 9.57 7.43
C ARG A 57 14.18 9.09 6.13
N ARG A 58 14.19 7.77 5.94
CA ARG A 58 13.43 7.13 4.87
C ARG A 58 11.96 7.03 5.27
N LEU A 59 11.08 7.61 4.47
CA LEU A 59 9.63 7.62 4.68
C LEU A 59 8.94 6.72 3.64
N ILE A 60 7.86 6.04 4.02
CA ILE A 60 6.94 5.42 3.05
C ILE A 60 6.21 6.56 2.34
N GLY A 61 6.47 6.74 1.05
CA GLY A 61 5.97 7.88 0.28
C GLY A 61 4.78 7.53 -0.62
N GLU A 62 4.77 6.33 -1.20
CA GLU A 62 3.71 5.92 -2.13
C GLU A 62 3.46 4.41 -2.04
N ILE A 63 2.20 4.02 -2.26
CA ILE A 63 1.79 2.66 -2.57
C ILE A 63 1.19 2.65 -3.98
N THR A 64 1.81 1.92 -4.90
CA THR A 64 1.28 1.68 -6.24
C THR A 64 0.57 0.32 -6.29
N LEU A 65 -0.67 0.29 -6.81
CA LEU A 65 -1.45 -0.93 -7.00
C LEU A 65 -1.54 -1.29 -8.49
N GLY A 66 -1.17 -2.52 -8.84
CA GLY A 66 -1.43 -3.10 -10.16
C GLY A 66 -2.90 -3.48 -10.28
N LEU A 67 -3.62 -2.87 -11.22
CA LEU A 67 -5.04 -3.13 -11.48
C LEU A 67 -5.23 -3.49 -12.94
N SER A 68 -6.10 -4.45 -13.24
CA SER A 68 -6.44 -4.84 -14.62
C SER A 68 -7.93 -5.10 -14.74
N GLY A 69 -8.48 -4.87 -15.95
CA GLY A 69 -9.90 -4.99 -16.24
C GLY A 69 -10.67 -3.66 -16.17
N PRO A 70 -11.98 -3.70 -16.48
CA PRO A 70 -12.81 -2.50 -16.51
C PRO A 70 -13.01 -1.91 -15.11
N ILE A 71 -12.74 -0.60 -14.98
CA ILE A 71 -12.96 0.16 -13.76
C ILE A 71 -14.26 0.96 -13.91
N GLY A 72 -15.29 0.51 -13.19
CA GLY A 72 -16.59 1.15 -13.09
C GLY A 72 -17.01 1.38 -11.63
N PRO A 73 -18.22 1.91 -11.40
CA PRO A 73 -18.73 2.21 -10.06
C PRO A 73 -18.74 1.01 -9.11
N ASP A 74 -19.07 -0.18 -9.62
CA ASP A 74 -19.22 -1.41 -8.83
C ASP A 74 -17.98 -2.31 -8.85
N SER A 75 -16.88 -1.84 -9.45
CA SER A 75 -15.64 -2.63 -9.51
C SER A 75 -15.11 -2.92 -8.10
N LYS A 76 -14.83 -4.19 -7.83
CA LYS A 76 -14.21 -4.64 -6.59
C LYS A 76 -12.70 -4.56 -6.72
N LEU A 77 -12.05 -3.94 -5.74
CA LEU A 77 -10.59 -3.79 -5.74
C LEU A 77 -9.87 -5.16 -5.76
N ALA A 78 -10.39 -6.15 -5.03
CA ALA A 78 -9.84 -7.51 -5.02
C ALA A 78 -9.80 -8.12 -6.42
N ASP A 79 -10.90 -8.04 -7.16
CA ASP A 79 -11.00 -8.62 -8.51
C ASP A 79 -10.00 -7.95 -9.47
N LEU A 80 -9.87 -6.61 -9.41
CA LEU A 80 -8.94 -5.85 -10.23
C LEU A 80 -7.46 -6.16 -9.90
N LEU A 81 -7.14 -6.36 -8.62
CA LEU A 81 -5.80 -6.76 -8.17
C LEU A 81 -5.47 -8.17 -8.69
N MET A 82 -6.39 -9.11 -8.56
CA MET A 82 -6.17 -10.50 -8.97
C MET A 82 -6.10 -10.67 -10.49
N ALA A 83 -6.80 -9.81 -11.24
CA ALA A 83 -6.68 -9.74 -12.69
C ALA A 83 -5.33 -9.15 -13.17
N SER A 84 -4.59 -8.46 -12.30
CA SER A 84 -3.30 -7.88 -12.63
C SER A 84 -2.15 -8.87 -12.42
N ALA A 85 -1.13 -8.77 -13.28
CA ALA A 85 0.11 -9.54 -13.14
C ALA A 85 0.86 -9.14 -11.85
N PRO A 86 1.55 -10.08 -11.18
CA PRO A 86 2.41 -9.74 -10.05
C PRO A 86 3.49 -8.72 -10.44
N THR A 87 3.87 -7.84 -9.51
CA THR A 87 5.09 -7.04 -9.67
C THR A 87 6.32 -7.87 -9.30
N ALA A 88 7.34 -7.83 -10.16
CA ALA A 88 8.63 -8.47 -9.89
C ALA A 88 9.41 -7.81 -8.75
N LYS A 89 9.08 -6.56 -8.38
CA LYS A 89 9.75 -5.82 -7.30
C LYS A 89 8.74 -5.24 -6.33
N ALA A 90 8.92 -5.56 -5.04
CA ALA A 90 8.16 -4.95 -3.95
C ALA A 90 8.50 -3.46 -3.76
N GLY A 91 9.65 -3.02 -4.26
CA GLY A 91 10.12 -1.64 -4.14
C GLY A 91 10.91 -1.44 -2.85
N CYS A 92 10.61 -0.37 -2.12
CA CYS A 92 11.28 -0.02 -0.88
C CYS A 92 11.08 -1.09 0.20
N PRO A 93 12.15 -1.66 0.79
CA PRO A 93 12.01 -2.76 1.73
C PRO A 93 11.45 -2.33 3.10
N LYS A 94 11.67 -1.07 3.50
CA LYS A 94 11.25 -0.52 4.80
C LYS A 94 11.31 1.01 4.80
N GLY A 95 10.37 1.66 5.47
CA GLY A 95 10.35 3.12 5.68
C GLY A 95 9.46 3.52 6.86
N THR A 96 9.60 4.75 7.31
CA THR A 96 8.81 5.33 8.40
C THR A 96 7.45 5.79 7.88
N VAL A 97 6.37 5.51 8.61
CA VAL A 97 5.06 6.12 8.34
C VAL A 97 5.06 7.51 8.94
N ASP A 98 4.96 8.51 8.09
CA ASP A 98 5.01 9.90 8.53
C ASP A 98 3.72 10.32 9.25
N ALA A 99 3.87 11.20 10.23
CA ALA A 99 2.74 11.84 10.88
C ALA A 99 2.32 13.06 10.05
N ILE A 100 1.02 13.34 9.99
CA ILE A 100 0.53 14.57 9.36
C ILE A 100 1.13 15.80 10.07
N GLY A 101 1.57 16.81 9.30
CA GLY A 101 2.02 18.10 9.82
C GLY A 101 3.53 18.38 9.81
N PHE A 102 4.35 17.54 9.17
CA PHE A 102 5.81 17.74 9.06
C PHE A 102 6.32 17.95 7.61
N GLN A 103 5.47 18.43 6.69
CA GLN A 103 5.84 18.72 5.29
C GLN A 103 6.16 20.19 5.05
#